data_AF-A0A935SKZ2-F1
#
_entry.id   AF-A0A935SKZ2-F1
#
_cell.length_a   1.000
_cell.length_b   1.000
_cell.length_c   1.000
_cell.angle_alpha   90.00
_cell.angle_beta   90.00
_cell.angle_gamma   90.00
#
_symmetry.space_group_name_H-M   'P 1'
#
loop_
_entity.id
_entity.type
_entity.pdbx_description
1 polymer ?
#
loop_
_entity_poly.entity_id
_entity_poly.type
_entity_poly.pdbx_seq_one_letter_code
_entity_poly.pdbx_strand_id
1 'polypeptide(L)'
;MRGFTPCGINQLWVSDITYWKAKQQFFYISFITDAYSRKIVGYSVAENMESVHCIQALKIALCGLRQQGHLSLHTTVTGAYSIVVIAMYNY
;
A
#
# COMPACT_ATOMS: atom_id res chain seq x y z
N MET A 1 -10.01 -11.68 -1.57
CA MET A 1 -11.23 -11.12 -0.96
C MET A 1 -12.09 -10.48 -2.06
N ARG A 2 -13.22 -11.11 -2.45
CA ARG A 2 -14.28 -10.43 -3.21
C ARG A 2 -15.35 -10.01 -2.20
N GLY A 3 -15.72 -8.73 -2.16
CA GLY A 3 -16.88 -8.25 -1.39
C GLY A 3 -16.61 -7.34 -0.18
N PHE A 4 -15.36 -6.95 0.12
CA PHE A 4 -15.12 -5.94 1.17
C PHE A 4 -15.29 -4.54 0.58
N THR A 5 -16.40 -3.88 0.91
CA THR A 5 -16.63 -2.47 0.56
C THR A 5 -16.27 -1.63 1.78
N PRO A 6 -15.18 -0.84 1.74
CA PRO A 6 -14.83 0.02 2.88
C PRO A 6 -15.94 1.06 3.09
N CYS A 7 -16.40 1.20 4.33
CA CYS A 7 -17.41 2.18 4.75
C CYS A 7 -16.81 3.44 5.37
N GLY A 8 -15.49 3.48 5.56
CA GLY A 8 -14.76 4.65 6.07
C GLY A 8 -13.29 4.67 5.68
N ILE A 9 -12.64 5.80 5.97
CA ILE A 9 -11.20 5.99 5.78
C ILE A 9 -10.41 5.00 6.63
N ASN A 10 -9.23 4.59 6.15
CA ASN A 10 -8.32 3.71 6.88
C ASN A 10 -8.91 2.34 7.25
N GLN A 11 -9.78 1.78 6.40
CA GLN A 11 -10.31 0.42 6.58
C GLN A 11 -9.75 -0.58 5.59
N LEU A 12 -9.45 -0.13 4.38
CA LEU A 12 -8.86 -0.96 3.34
C LEU A 12 -7.85 -0.13 2.58
N TRP A 13 -6.60 -0.58 2.62
CA TRP A 13 -5.55 -0.05 1.78
C TRP A 13 -5.20 -1.05 0.69
N VAL A 14 -4.95 -0.52 -0.50
CA VAL A 14 -4.55 -1.30 -1.67
C VAL A 14 -3.18 -0.81 -2.07
N SER A 15 -2.24 -1.74 -2.27
CA SER A 15 -0.96 -1.43 -2.88
C SER A 15 -1.00 -1.66 -4.39
N ASP A 16 -0.28 -0.81 -5.11
CA ASP A 16 0.00 -0.97 -6.53
C ASP A 16 1.50 -0.75 -6.78
N ILE A 17 2.08 -1.45 -7.76
CA ILE A 17 3.43 -1.16 -8.26
C ILE A 17 3.33 -0.71 -9.70
N THR A 18 3.77 0.52 -9.94
CA THR A 18 3.92 1.09 -11.28
C THR A 18 5.41 1.25 -11.59
N TYR A 19 5.80 1.13 -12.86
CA TYR A 19 7.14 1.47 -13.31
C TYR A 19 7.13 2.78 -14.10
N TRP A 20 8.10 3.63 -13.86
CA TRP A 20 8.37 4.85 -14.62
C TRP A 20 9.69 4.69 -15.37
N LYS A 21 9.67 4.82 -16.69
CA LYS A 21 10.89 4.77 -17.50
C LYS A 21 11.44 6.19 -17.68
N ALA A 22 12.65 6.44 -17.18
CA ALA A 22 13.37 7.68 -17.44
C ALA A 22 14.66 7.37 -18.19
N LYS A 23 14.74 7.84 -19.45
CA LYS A 23 15.87 7.59 -20.36
C LYS A 23 16.18 6.09 -20.50
N GLN A 24 17.32 5.64 -19.97
CA GLN A 24 17.80 4.26 -20.03
C GLN A 24 17.58 3.48 -18.72
N GLN A 25 16.85 4.06 -17.76
CA GLN A 25 16.60 3.46 -16.45
C GLN A 25 15.10 3.27 -16.20
N PHE A 26 14.77 2.25 -15.43
CA PHE A 26 13.42 1.98 -14.93
C PHE A 26 13.39 2.24 -13.43
N PHE A 27 12.40 3.02 -13.01
CA PHE A 27 12.09 3.24 -11.61
C PHE A 27 10.81 2.50 -11.27
N TYR A 28 10.81 1.76 -10.18
CA TYR A 28 9.64 1.10 -9.62
C TYR A 28 9.10 1.96 -8.48
N ILE A 29 7.81 2.24 -8.54
CA ILE A 29 7.10 3.05 -7.56
C ILE A 29 6.03 2.17 -6.93
N SER A 30 6.16 1.95 -5.63
CA SER A 30 5.15 1.28 -4.81
C SER A 30 4.27 2.32 -4.16
N PHE A 31 2.97 2.25 -4.39
CA PHE A 31 1.98 3.12 -3.76
C PHE A 31 1.11 2.33 -2.79
N ILE A 32 0.78 2.93 -1.65
CA ILE A 32 -0.27 2.46 -0.73
C ILE A 32 -1.39 3.50 -0.75
N THR A 33 -2.58 3.08 -1.19
CA THR A 33 -3.74 3.95 -1.37
C THR A 33 -4.88 3.51 -0.48
N ASP A 34 -5.53 4.45 0.20
CA ASP A 34 -6.77 4.18 0.92
C ASP A 34 -7.94 4.01 -0.07
N ALA A 35 -8.59 2.85 -0.05
CA ALA A 35 -9.61 2.49 -1.02
C ALA A 35 -10.87 3.35 -0.91
N TYR A 36 -11.16 3.90 0.27
CA TYR A 36 -12.31 4.78 0.49
C TYR A 36 -12.03 6.22 0.01
N SER A 37 -10.98 6.86 0.52
CA SER A 37 -10.66 8.27 0.20
C SER A 37 -9.88 8.45 -1.10
N ARG A 38 -9.34 7.38 -1.68
CA ARG A 38 -8.37 7.40 -2.79
C ARG A 38 -7.08 8.16 -2.49
N LYS A 39 -6.81 8.48 -1.22
CA LYS A 39 -5.60 9.18 -0.80
C LYS A 39 -4.41 8.22 -0.78
N ILE A 40 -3.28 8.67 -1.31
CA ILE A 40 -1.99 7.98 -1.14
C ILE A 40 -1.53 8.20 0.30
N VAL A 41 -1.43 7.11 1.06
CA VAL A 41 -1.02 7.12 2.47
C VAL A 41 0.45 6.75 2.65
N GLY A 42 1.07 6.11 1.66
CA GLY A 42 2.50 5.81 1.64
C GLY A 42 2.99 5.52 0.24
N TYR A 43 4.27 5.79 -0.02
CA TYR A 43 4.91 5.51 -1.30
C TYR A 43 6.40 5.22 -1.11
N SER A 44 7.00 4.48 -2.05
CA SER A 44 8.44 4.26 -2.14
C SER A 44 8.85 4.20 -3.60
N VAL A 45 10.04 4.74 -3.92
CA VAL A 45 10.60 4.76 -5.28
C VAL A 45 11.95 4.07 -5.24
N ALA A 46 12.22 3.21 -6.22
CA ALA A 46 13.48 2.51 -6.34
C ALA A 46 13.85 2.20 -7.78
N GLU A 47 15.13 1.87 -8.00
CA GLU A 47 15.65 1.49 -9.33
C GLU A 47 15.49 -0.01 -9.61
N ASN A 48 15.05 -0.81 -8.63
CA ASN A 48 14.87 -2.26 -8.74
C ASN A 48 13.47 -2.70 -8.27
N MET A 49 13.01 -3.86 -8.75
CA MET A 49 11.66 -4.40 -8.47
C MET A 49 11.61 -5.17 -7.14
N GLU A 50 12.49 -4.84 -6.19
CA GLU A 50 12.58 -5.61 -4.95
C GLU A 50 11.40 -5.34 -4.02
N SER A 51 10.91 -6.39 -3.36
CA SER A 51 9.77 -6.33 -2.43
C SER A 51 10.02 -5.45 -1.20
N VAL A 52 11.28 -5.10 -0.93
CA VAL A 52 11.70 -4.18 0.14
C VAL A 52 11.04 -2.80 0.01
N HIS A 53 10.75 -2.36 -1.21
CA HIS A 53 10.13 -1.05 -1.46
C HIS A 53 8.66 -1.01 -1.09
N CYS A 54 7.93 -2.12 -1.28
CA CYS A 54 6.58 -2.27 -0.76
C CYS A 54 6.55 -2.21 0.77
N ILE A 55 7.53 -2.85 1.42
CA ILE A 55 7.65 -2.81 2.89
C ILE A 55 7.94 -1.38 3.37
N GLN A 56 8.76 -0.63 2.64
CA GLN A 56 9.07 0.76 2.98
C GLN A 56 7.87 1.70 2.80
N ALA A 57 7.14 1.56 1.69
CA ALA A 57 5.88 2.29 1.46
C ALA A 57 4.84 1.98 2.55
N LEU A 58 4.75 0.70 2.97
CA LEU A 58 3.89 0.28 4.07
C LEU A 58 4.32 0.90 5.42
N LYS A 59 5.61 0.93 5.72
CA LYS A 59 6.13 1.57 6.94
C LYS A 59 5.77 3.05 7.01
N ILE A 60 5.86 3.78 5.89
CA ILE A 60 5.46 5.19 5.80
C ILE A 60 3.96 5.33 6.08
N ALA A 61 3.13 4.50 5.45
CA ALA A 61 1.69 4.50 5.67
C ALA A 61 1.31 4.21 7.14
N LEU A 62 1.93 3.18 7.75
CA LEU A 62 1.71 2.82 9.15
C LEU A 62 2.17 3.92 10.12
N CYS A 63 3.28 4.60 9.83
CA CYS A 63 3.74 5.73 10.65
C CYS A 63 2.71 6.86 10.68
N GLY A 64 2.13 7.20 9.52
CA GLY A 64 1.05 8.18 9.42
C GLY A 64 -0.23 7.74 10.14
N LEU A 65 -0.56 6.45 10.09
CA LEU A 65 -1.75 5.90 10.72
C LEU A 65 -1.64 5.76 12.25
N ARG A 66 -0.46 5.42 12.78
CA ARG A 66 -0.23 5.32 14.22
C ARG A 66 -0.48 6.66 14.94
N GLN A 67 -0.38 7.78 14.22
CA GLN A 67 -0.76 9.10 14.74
C GLN A 67 -2.29 9.27 14.91
N GLN A 68 -3.10 8.41 14.29
CA GLN A 68 -4.58 8.52 14.25
C GLN A 68 -5.32 7.54 15.18
N GLY A 69 -4.64 6.58 15.81
CA GLY A 69 -5.26 5.66 16.80
C GLY A 69 -5.07 4.17 16.51
N HIS A 70 -5.32 3.34 17.53
CA HIS A 70 -5.01 1.91 17.61
C HIS A 70 -5.60 1.09 16.46
N LEU A 71 -4.82 0.15 15.91
CA LEU A 71 -5.22 -0.53 14.68
C LEU A 71 -4.69 -1.96 14.56
N SER A 72 -5.56 -2.89 14.18
CA SER A 72 -5.21 -4.29 13.87
C SER A 72 -4.97 -4.44 12.37
N LEU A 73 -3.75 -4.82 11.99
CA LEU A 73 -3.31 -4.93 10.61
C LEU A 73 -3.47 -6.37 10.10
N HIS A 74 -4.31 -6.58 9.07
CA HIS A 74 -4.39 -7.85 8.36
C HIS A 74 -3.85 -7.68 6.94
N THR A 75 -2.69 -8.29 6.65
CA THR A 75 -2.04 -8.19 5.33
C THR A 75 -2.25 -9.50 4.57
N THR A 76 -2.77 -9.44 3.35
CA THR A 76 -2.89 -10.61 2.47
C THR A 76 -2.17 -10.35 1.15
N VAL A 77 -1.16 -11.15 0.86
CA VAL A 77 -0.46 -11.15 -0.43
C VAL A 77 -1.26 -12.03 -1.40
N THR A 78 -1.70 -11.48 -2.54
CA THR A 78 -2.41 -12.26 -3.57
C THR A 78 -1.69 -12.10 -4.90
N GLY A 79 -0.97 -13.14 -5.33
CA GLY A 79 -0.49 -13.31 -6.72
C GLY A 79 0.95 -12.86 -7.00
N ALA A 80 1.55 -13.50 -8.01
CA ALA A 80 2.93 -13.37 -8.47
C ALA A 80 3.31 -12.00 -9.09
N TYR A 81 2.41 -11.00 -9.02
CA TYR A 81 2.58 -9.65 -9.52
C TYR A 81 2.08 -8.64 -8.48
N SER A 82 2.80 -8.61 -7.36
CA SER A 82 3.02 -7.47 -6.45
C SER A 82 1.84 -6.54 -6.09
N ILE A 83 0.65 -7.07 -5.82
CA ILE A 83 -0.43 -6.34 -5.13
C ILE A 83 -0.60 -6.89 -3.71
N VAL A 84 -0.43 -6.01 -2.73
CA VAL A 84 -0.64 -6.25 -1.30
C VAL A 84 -1.93 -5.55 -0.91
N VAL A 85 -2.91 -6.33 -0.45
CA VAL A 85 -4.14 -5.78 0.11
C VAL A 85 -4.02 -5.80 1.63
N ILE A 86 -4.26 -4.65 2.25
CA ILE A 86 -4.15 -4.48 3.69
C ILE A 86 -5.53 -4.09 4.19
N ALA A 87 -6.16 -5.00 4.93
CA ALA A 87 -7.42 -4.75 5.60
C ALA A 87 -7.14 -4.33 7.05
N MET A 88 -7.81 -3.27 7.47
CA MET A 88 -7.64 -2.65 8.77
C MET A 88 -8.99 -2.73 9.48
N TYR A 89 -9.05 -3.54 10.55
CA TYR A 89 -10.26 -3.77 11.32
C TYR A 89 -10.19 -2.95 12.61
N ASN A 90 -11.17 -2.07 12.80
CA ASN A 90 -11.48 -1.49 14.11
C ASN A 90 -12.46 -2.44 14.79
N TYR A 91 -12.09 -3.00 15.94
CA TYR A 91 -13.03 -3.68 16.85
C TYR A 91 -13.60 -2.68 17.83
#